data_AF-A0A929DB39-F1
#
_entry.id   AF-A0A929DB39-F1
#
_cell.length_a   1.000
_cell.length_b   1.000
_cell.length_c   1.000
_cell.angle_alpha   90.00
_cell.angle_beta   90.00
_cell.angle_gamma   90.00
#
_symmetry.space_group_name_H-M   'P 1'
#
loop_
_entity.id
_entity.type
_entity.pdbx_description
1 polymer ?
#
loop_
_entity_poly.entity_id
_entity_poly.type
_entity_poly.pdbx_seq_one_letter_code
_entity_poly.pdbx_strand_id
1 'polypeptide(L)'
;MSKRARKWIGRAVIGVLVGLALGFAIGWWLWPVQYTNTAPAVLRQDYRDDYVVMVATTYQVEDDLEQARERLKLLDPEEPAAPVVELAERLVEAGGSVEDITHLARLAWALGASTSTLIPYLEAPP
;
A
#
# COMPACT_ATOMS: atom_id res chain seq x y z
N MET A 1 37.17 39.61 35.54
CA MET A 1 36.23 40.24 34.57
C MET A 1 35.18 39.27 33.96
N SER A 2 34.79 38.16 34.62
CA SER A 2 33.93 37.12 34.00
C SER A 2 32.45 37.08 34.45
N LYS A 3 32.05 37.85 35.48
CA LYS A 3 30.68 37.80 36.02
C LYS A 3 29.61 38.30 35.05
N ARG A 4 29.95 39.30 34.22
CA ARG A 4 29.05 39.82 33.18
C ARG A 4 28.86 38.79 32.05
N ALA A 5 29.95 38.19 31.56
CA ALA A 5 29.91 37.18 30.51
C ALA A 5 29.04 35.96 30.88
N ARG A 6 29.16 35.44 32.12
CA ARG A 6 28.30 34.35 32.61
C ARG A 6 26.81 34.70 32.61
N LYS A 7 26.47 35.96 32.90
CA LYS A 7 25.09 36.45 32.89
C LYS A 7 24.53 36.61 31.48
N TRP A 8 25.36 36.98 30.51
CA TRP A 8 25.01 37.04 29.08
C TRP A 8 24.84 35.65 28.47
N ILE A 9 25.72 34.71 28.81
CA ILE A 9 25.61 33.31 28.40
C ILE A 9 24.31 32.70 28.93
N GLY A 10 23.95 32.96 30.20
CA GLY A 10 22.68 32.48 30.75
C GLY A 10 21.46 32.99 29.98
N ARG A 11 21.46 34.27 29.58
CA ARG A 11 20.38 34.84 28.75
C ARG A 11 20.34 34.24 27.35
N ALA A 12 21.50 33.98 26.75
CA ALA A 12 21.59 33.34 25.44
C ALA A 12 21.04 31.91 25.48
N VAL A 13 21.39 31.13 26.51
CA VAL A 13 20.86 29.77 26.70
C VAL A 13 19.34 29.78 26.88
N ILE A 14 18.80 30.71 27.67
CA ILE A 14 17.35 30.85 27.82
C ILE A 14 16.68 31.17 26.48
N GLY A 15 17.26 32.08 25.68
CA GLY A 15 16.75 32.40 24.34
C GLY A 15 16.72 31.19 23.41
N VAL A 16 17.77 30.36 23.42
CA VAL A 16 17.84 29.12 22.63
C VAL A 16 16.79 28.11 23.09
N LEU A 17 16.63 27.92 24.40
CA LEU A 17 15.62 27.01 24.95
C LEU A 17 14.20 27.44 24.58
N VAL A 18 13.92 28.74 24.67
CA VAL A 18 12.61 29.30 24.28
C VAL A 18 12.38 29.14 22.78
N GLY A 19 13.39 29.43 21.94
CA GLY A 19 13.30 29.25 20.49
C GLY A 19 13.07 27.79 20.08
N LEU A 20 13.75 26.86 20.75
CA LEU A 20 13.57 25.42 20.50
C LEU A 20 12.18 24.95 20.92
N ALA A 21 11.70 25.39 22.10
CA ALA A 21 10.37 25.06 22.58
C ALA A 21 9.28 25.62 21.65
N LEU A 22 9.43 26.86 21.17
CA LEU A 22 8.51 27.45 20.20
C LEU A 22 8.57 26.74 18.85
N GLY A 23 9.77 26.47 18.32
CA GLY A 23 9.95 25.78 17.05
C GLY A 23 9.36 24.37 17.07
N PHE A 24 9.51 23.67 18.20
CA PHE A 24 8.88 22.36 18.40
C PHE A 24 7.36 22.46 18.50
N ALA A 25 6.83 23.39 19.30
CA ALA A 25 5.39 23.58 19.44
C ALA A 25 4.72 23.97 18.10
N ILE A 26 5.37 24.85 17.33
CA ILE A 26 4.90 25.29 16.01
C ILE A 26 5.03 24.14 15.00
N GLY A 27 6.18 23.45 14.96
CA GLY A 27 6.39 22.30 14.08
C GLY A 27 5.40 21.16 14.33
N TRP A 28 4.95 21.00 15.57
CA TRP A 28 3.97 19.97 15.95
C TRP A 28 2.50 20.40 15.73
N TRP A 29 2.18 21.68 15.88
CA TRP A 29 0.78 22.17 15.83
C TRP A 29 0.35 22.74 14.47
N LEU A 30 1.26 23.42 13.75
CA LEU A 30 0.97 24.00 12.43
C LEU A 30 1.26 23.07 11.26
N TRP A 31 2.14 22.09 11.44
CA TRP A 31 2.46 21.08 10.44
C TRP A 31 2.11 19.71 11.00
N PRO A 32 0.84 19.28 10.96
CA PRO A 32 0.56 17.88 11.16
C PRO A 32 1.37 17.13 10.11
N VAL A 33 2.34 16.31 10.55
CA VAL A 33 3.05 15.40 9.67
C VAL A 33 2.02 14.39 9.21
N GLN A 34 1.33 14.72 8.13
CA GLN A 34 0.64 13.74 7.31
C GLN A 34 1.76 12.88 6.73
N TYR A 35 2.08 11.78 7.40
CA TYR A 35 2.75 10.69 6.73
C TYR A 35 1.80 10.22 5.64
N THR A 36 1.95 10.77 4.45
CA THR A 36 1.15 10.41 3.28
C THR A 36 1.48 9.02 2.73
N ASN A 37 2.02 8.10 3.55
CA ASN A 37 2.25 6.69 3.23
C ASN A 37 2.60 5.85 4.48
N THR A 38 1.83 5.93 5.56
CA THR A 38 1.89 4.91 6.62
C THR A 38 0.50 4.73 7.25
N ALA A 39 -0.33 3.89 6.65
CA ALA A 39 -1.46 3.32 7.36
C ALA A 39 -0.99 2.01 8.04
N PRO A 40 -0.88 1.96 9.38
CA PRO A 40 -0.67 0.71 10.13
C PRO A 40 -2.01 -0.06 10.33
N ALA A 41 -2.97 0.18 9.44
CA ALA A 41 -4.23 -0.57 9.30
C ALA A 41 -4.36 -1.21 7.91
N VAL A 42 -3.52 -0.80 6.97
CA VAL A 42 -3.33 -1.35 5.62
C VAL A 42 -2.53 -2.66 5.66
N LEU A 43 -2.01 -3.06 6.84
CA LEU A 43 -1.22 -4.27 7.00
C LEU A 43 -1.97 -5.60 6.72
N ARG A 44 -3.31 -5.59 6.67
CA ARG A 44 -4.11 -6.82 6.46
C ARG A 44 -4.85 -6.89 5.13
N GLN A 45 -5.17 -5.76 4.51
CA GLN A 45 -5.91 -5.74 3.24
C GLN A 45 -4.98 -5.41 2.08
N ASP A 46 -4.23 -4.31 2.12
CA ASP A 46 -3.40 -3.95 0.96
C ASP A 46 -2.21 -4.92 0.80
N TYR A 47 -1.71 -5.57 1.85
CA TYR A 47 -0.73 -6.66 1.68
C TYR A 47 -1.33 -7.91 1.05
N ARG A 48 -2.61 -8.20 1.32
CA ARG A 48 -3.33 -9.28 0.63
C ARG A 48 -3.47 -8.91 -0.84
N ASP A 49 -3.78 -7.65 -1.11
CA ASP A 49 -3.99 -7.16 -2.46
C ASP A 49 -2.68 -7.17 -3.26
N ASP A 50 -1.58 -6.65 -2.69
CA ASP A 50 -0.23 -6.72 -3.26
C ASP A 50 0.22 -8.16 -3.51
N TYR A 51 -0.09 -9.08 -2.58
CA TYR A 51 0.22 -10.50 -2.75
C TYR A 51 -0.60 -11.12 -3.89
N VAL A 52 -1.88 -10.80 -4.00
CA VAL A 52 -2.75 -11.30 -5.08
C VAL A 52 -2.29 -10.77 -6.45
N VAL A 53 -1.92 -9.49 -6.54
CA VAL A 53 -1.31 -8.91 -7.76
C VAL A 53 0.00 -9.63 -8.08
N MET A 54 0.90 -9.79 -7.11
CA MET A 54 2.16 -10.50 -7.30
C MET A 54 1.96 -11.92 -7.84
N VAL A 55 1.01 -12.68 -7.28
CA VAL A 55 0.69 -14.04 -7.76
C VAL A 55 0.17 -13.99 -9.19
N ALA A 56 -0.70 -13.04 -9.53
CA ALA A 56 -1.22 -12.85 -10.88
C ALA A 56 -0.13 -12.51 -11.89
N THR A 57 0.77 -11.57 -11.57
CA THR A 57 1.89 -11.21 -12.41
C THR A 57 2.87 -12.38 -12.58
N THR A 58 3.17 -13.11 -11.50
CA THR A 58 4.06 -14.29 -11.55
C THR A 58 3.46 -15.37 -12.44
N TYR A 59 2.16 -15.65 -12.33
CA TYR A 59 1.46 -16.59 -13.19
C TYR A 59 1.59 -16.23 -14.68
N GLN A 60 1.57 -14.95 -15.05
CA GLN A 60 1.73 -14.55 -16.45
C GLN A 60 3.13 -14.81 -17.01
N VAL A 61 4.14 -14.89 -16.14
CA VAL A 61 5.54 -15.14 -16.53
C VAL A 61 5.86 -16.63 -16.49
N GLU A 62 5.39 -17.33 -15.46
CA GLU A 62 5.73 -18.75 -15.21
C GLU A 62 4.71 -19.72 -15.82
N ASP A 63 3.48 -19.27 -16.12
CA ASP A 63 2.35 -20.07 -16.62
C ASP A 63 1.99 -21.29 -15.73
N ASP A 64 2.39 -21.25 -14.45
CA ASP A 64 2.13 -22.33 -13.48
C ASP A 64 0.87 -22.04 -12.67
N LEU A 65 -0.27 -22.53 -13.18
CA LEU A 65 -1.57 -22.36 -12.54
C LEU A 65 -1.69 -23.07 -11.19
N GLU A 66 -1.10 -24.27 -11.03
CA GLU A 66 -1.20 -25.00 -9.77
C GLU A 66 -0.41 -24.28 -8.67
N GLN A 67 0.76 -23.76 -8.99
CA GLN A 67 1.56 -22.99 -8.04
C GLN A 67 0.86 -21.67 -7.65
N ALA A 68 0.23 -20.98 -8.60
CA ALA A 68 -0.60 -19.82 -8.31
C ALA A 68 -1.78 -20.19 -7.40
N ARG A 69 -2.46 -21.32 -7.66
CA ARG A 69 -3.57 -21.81 -6.85
C ARG A 69 -3.13 -22.17 -5.43
N GLU A 70 -2.00 -22.84 -5.25
CA GLU A 70 -1.45 -23.15 -3.92
C GLU A 70 -1.14 -21.90 -3.11
N ARG A 71 -0.56 -20.88 -3.75
CA ARG A 71 -0.31 -19.58 -3.14
C ARG A 71 -1.59 -18.88 -2.70
N LEU A 72 -2.65 -18.96 -3.49
CA LEU A 72 -3.94 -18.34 -3.18
C LEU A 72 -4.73 -19.10 -2.11
N LYS A 73 -4.56 -20.42 -1.99
CA LYS A 73 -5.13 -21.21 -0.89
C LYS A 73 -4.66 -20.75 0.49
N LEU A 74 -3.52 -20.06 0.59
CA LEU A 74 -3.06 -19.44 1.83
C LEU A 74 -3.98 -18.29 2.29
N LEU A 75 -4.69 -17.67 1.34
CA LEU A 75 -5.66 -16.60 1.62
C LEU A 75 -7.07 -17.15 1.81
N ASP A 76 -7.51 -18.03 0.91
CA ASP A 76 -8.80 -18.70 0.97
C ASP A 76 -8.66 -20.16 0.54
N PRO A 77 -8.64 -21.12 1.49
CA PRO A 77 -8.48 -22.54 1.19
C PRO A 77 -9.66 -23.14 0.42
N GLU A 78 -10.86 -22.60 0.61
CA GLU A 78 -12.11 -23.11 0.02
C GLU A 78 -12.28 -22.58 -1.40
N GLU A 79 -12.04 -21.26 -1.60
CA GLU A 79 -12.21 -20.58 -2.87
C GLU A 79 -10.97 -19.74 -3.25
N PRO A 80 -9.92 -20.38 -3.80
CA PRO A 80 -8.66 -19.68 -4.12
C PRO A 80 -8.82 -18.54 -5.14
N ALA A 81 -9.88 -18.56 -5.96
CA ALA A 81 -10.14 -17.52 -6.94
C ALA A 81 -10.87 -16.30 -6.37
N ALA A 82 -11.55 -16.43 -5.22
CA ALA A 82 -12.33 -15.34 -4.63
C ALA A 82 -11.49 -14.09 -4.32
N PRO A 83 -10.27 -14.19 -3.71
CA PRO A 83 -9.39 -13.03 -3.51
C PRO A 83 -9.02 -12.30 -4.81
N VAL A 84 -8.86 -13.05 -5.90
CA VAL A 84 -8.45 -12.52 -7.22
C VAL A 84 -9.59 -11.72 -7.84
N VAL A 85 -10.80 -12.29 -7.86
CA VAL A 85 -12.00 -11.65 -8.39
C VAL A 85 -12.35 -10.40 -7.59
N GLU A 86 -12.34 -10.51 -6.27
CA GLU A 86 -12.66 -9.41 -5.35
C GLU A 86 -11.72 -8.21 -5.58
N LEU A 87 -10.42 -8.46 -5.71
CA LEU A 87 -9.45 -7.40 -5.97
C LEU A 87 -9.63 -6.81 -7.38
N ALA A 88 -9.83 -7.65 -8.38
CA ALA A 88 -10.00 -7.20 -9.76
C ALA A 88 -11.22 -6.27 -9.90
N GLU A 89 -12.35 -6.63 -9.29
CA GLU A 89 -13.56 -5.81 -9.29
C GLU A 89 -13.37 -4.48 -8.55
N ARG A 90 -12.71 -4.50 -7.39
CA ARG A 90 -12.35 -3.26 -6.67
C ARG A 90 -11.47 -2.34 -7.51
N LEU A 91 -10.48 -2.88 -8.22
CA LEU A 91 -9.61 -2.09 -9.09
C LEU A 91 -10.38 -1.51 -10.28
N VAL A 92 -11.33 -2.25 -10.86
CA VAL A 92 -12.22 -1.73 -11.91
C VAL A 92 -13.05 -0.55 -11.40
N GLU A 93 -13.66 -0.67 -10.22
CA GLU A 93 -14.46 0.39 -9.60
C GLU A 93 -13.63 1.62 -9.22
N ALA A 94 -12.41 1.40 -8.73
CA ALA A 94 -11.49 2.46 -8.33
C ALA A 94 -10.78 3.14 -9.52
N GLY A 95 -10.91 2.60 -10.74
CA GLY A 95 -10.13 3.07 -11.91
C GLY A 95 -8.64 2.80 -11.76
N GLY A 96 -8.28 1.65 -11.20
CA GLY A 96 -6.90 1.19 -10.98
C GLY A 96 -6.14 0.85 -12.26
N SER A 97 -4.95 0.27 -12.09
CA SER A 97 -4.08 -0.11 -13.21
C SER A 97 -4.75 -1.13 -14.14
N VAL A 98 -4.85 -0.81 -15.43
CA VAL A 98 -5.41 -1.72 -16.44
C VAL A 98 -4.56 -3.00 -16.57
N GLU A 99 -3.23 -2.88 -16.42
CA GLU A 99 -2.31 -4.00 -16.47
C GLU A 99 -2.59 -5.00 -15.33
N ASP A 100 -2.72 -4.50 -14.10
CA ASP A 100 -3.02 -5.33 -12.93
C ASP A 100 -4.40 -6.00 -13.08
N ILE A 101 -5.41 -5.26 -13.54
CA ILE A 101 -6.76 -5.79 -13.79
C ILE A 101 -6.70 -6.90 -14.85
N THR A 102 -5.94 -6.73 -15.93
CA THR A 102 -5.77 -7.77 -16.97
C THR A 102 -5.08 -9.02 -16.42
N HIS A 103 -4.02 -8.88 -15.62
CA HIS A 103 -3.35 -10.01 -15.00
C HIS A 103 -4.27 -10.78 -14.04
N LEU A 104 -5.01 -10.05 -13.20
CA LEU A 104 -5.99 -10.62 -12.29
C LEU A 104 -7.14 -11.29 -13.04
N ALA A 105 -7.66 -10.68 -14.10
CA ALA A 105 -8.71 -11.25 -14.93
C ALA A 105 -8.27 -12.58 -15.57
N ARG A 106 -7.05 -12.64 -16.12
CA ARG A 106 -6.51 -13.86 -16.71
C ARG A 106 -6.31 -14.98 -15.69
N LEU A 107 -5.80 -14.65 -14.51
CA LEU A 107 -5.66 -15.63 -13.42
C LEU A 107 -7.03 -16.11 -12.92
N ALA A 108 -7.99 -15.21 -12.74
CA ALA A 108 -9.36 -15.56 -12.35
C ALA A 108 -10.04 -16.48 -13.38
N TRP A 109 -9.87 -16.18 -14.68
CA TRP A 109 -10.36 -17.03 -15.76
C TRP A 109 -9.71 -18.41 -15.75
N ALA A 110 -8.39 -18.49 -15.56
CA ALA A 110 -7.66 -19.77 -15.48
C ALA A 110 -8.10 -20.62 -14.28
N LEU A 111 -8.47 -19.99 -13.17
CA LEU A 111 -9.03 -20.66 -11.99
C LEU A 111 -10.52 -21.02 -12.15
N GLY A 112 -11.15 -20.67 -13.28
CA GLY A 112 -12.56 -20.94 -13.55
C GLY A 112 -13.54 -19.92 -12.95
N ALA A 113 -13.05 -18.79 -12.44
CA ALA A 113 -13.85 -17.73 -11.85
C ALA A 113 -13.95 -16.52 -12.80
N SER A 114 -14.79 -16.64 -13.82
CA SER A 114 -15.05 -15.54 -14.78
C SER A 114 -16.30 -14.74 -14.39
N THR A 115 -16.13 -13.46 -14.02
CA THR A 115 -17.26 -12.52 -13.82
C THR A 115 -17.45 -11.62 -15.04
N SER A 116 -18.67 -11.12 -15.26
CA SER A 116 -18.99 -10.26 -16.42
C SER A 116 -18.16 -8.99 -16.47
N THR A 117 -17.75 -8.48 -15.31
CA THR A 117 -16.92 -7.28 -15.15
C THR A 117 -15.50 -7.48 -15.72
N LEU A 118 -15.00 -8.71 -15.74
CA LEU A 118 -13.63 -9.03 -16.15
C LEU A 118 -13.50 -9.41 -17.63
N ILE A 119 -14.61 -9.75 -18.29
CA ILE A 119 -14.63 -10.15 -19.71
C ILE A 119 -13.90 -9.16 -20.63
N PRO A 120 -14.10 -7.82 -20.53
CA PRO A 120 -13.41 -6.87 -21.42
C PRO A 120 -11.88 -6.92 -21.30
N TYR A 121 -11.35 -7.34 -20.15
CA TYR A 121 -9.92 -7.38 -19.88
C TYR A 121 -9.26 -8.69 -20.33
N LEU A 122 -10.05 -9.71 -20.66
CA LEU A 122 -9.56 -10.96 -21.25
C LEU A 122 -9.29 -10.84 -22.76
N GLU A 123 -9.99 -9.92 -23.43
CA GLU A 123 -9.83 -9.63 -24.86
C GLU A 123 -8.68 -8.66 -25.15
N ALA A 124 -8.11 -8.05 -24.09
CA ALA A 124 -6.99 -7.13 -24.21
C ALA A 124 -5.69 -7.89 -24.59
N PRO A 125 -4.94 -7.39 -25.59
CA PRO A 125 -3.67 -8.00 -25.98
C PRO A 125 -2.66 -7.99 -24.81
N PRO A 126 -1.75 -8.99 -24.74
CA PRO A 126 -0.71 -9.06 -23.72
C PRO A 126 0.31 -7.94 -23.81
#